data_AF-A0A257GT54-F1
#
_entry.id   AF-A0A257GT54-F1
#
_cell.length_a   1.000
_cell.length_b   1.000
_cell.length_c   1.000
_cell.angle_alpha   90.00
_cell.angle_beta   90.00
_cell.angle_gamma   90.00
#
_symmetry.space_group_name_H-M   'P 1'
#
loop_
_entity.id
_entity.type
_entity.pdbx_description
1 polymer ?
#
loop_
_entity_poly.entity_id
_entity_poly.type
_entity_poly.pdbx_seq_one_letter_code
_entity_poly.pdbx_strand_id
1 'polypeptide(L)'
;MPRARVDKFAERRAELGEAALQTLATLGYARTSLREIAQNSEFSHGVLHYYFSDKTALIVCSVRQYTARCVTRYDQVTASATTAQALADGFVAALGDTLRDEAHMHRLWYDLRSQALFEEAFRADVAEMDKSLESMIWRILSRYAELSGKALLLPASCLYA
;
A
#
# COMPACT_ATOMS: atom_id res chain seq x y z
N MET A 1 -6.20 -27.82 12.77
CA MET A 1 -7.07 -26.94 13.58
C MET A 1 -6.46 -25.57 13.92
N PRO A 2 -5.14 -25.36 14.13
CA PRO A 2 -4.57 -24.02 14.41
C PRO A 2 -4.62 -23.06 13.21
N ARG A 3 -4.36 -23.57 12.01
CA ARG A 3 -4.21 -22.77 10.78
C ARG A 3 -5.50 -22.02 10.40
N ALA A 4 -6.64 -22.71 10.41
CA ALA A 4 -7.95 -22.10 10.12
C ALA A 4 -8.37 -20.98 11.09
N ARG A 5 -7.87 -20.98 12.33
CA ARG A 5 -8.13 -19.90 13.31
C ARG A 5 -7.23 -18.70 13.07
N VAL A 6 -5.97 -18.93 12.70
CA VAL A 6 -5.02 -17.88 12.30
C VAL A 6 -5.48 -17.20 11.01
N ASP A 7 -5.98 -17.98 10.04
CA ASP A 7 -6.49 -17.46 8.77
C ASP A 7 -7.69 -16.52 9.01
N LYS A 8 -8.67 -16.94 9.81
CA LYS A 8 -9.82 -16.09 10.18
C LYS A 8 -9.43 -14.81 10.95
N PHE A 9 -8.38 -14.89 11.77
CA PHE A 9 -7.90 -13.72 12.51
C PHE A 9 -7.24 -12.71 11.57
N ALA A 10 -6.42 -13.20 10.63
CA ALA A 10 -5.80 -12.38 9.61
C ALA A 10 -6.83 -11.77 8.65
N GLU A 11 -7.82 -12.54 8.21
CA GLU A 11 -8.95 -12.06 7.40
C GLU A 11 -9.70 -10.93 8.10
N ARG A 12 -10.04 -11.10 9.38
CA ARG A 12 -10.74 -10.04 10.13
C ARG A 12 -9.90 -8.78 10.28
N ARG A 13 -8.58 -8.92 10.51
CA ARG A 13 -7.66 -7.78 10.51
C ARG A 13 -7.59 -7.11 9.14
N ALA A 14 -7.72 -7.89 8.06
CA ALA A 14 -7.78 -7.34 6.71
C ALA A 14 -9.03 -6.47 6.50
N GLU A 15 -10.20 -6.99 6.84
CA GLU A 15 -11.47 -6.25 6.76
C GLU A 15 -11.45 -4.95 7.58
N LEU A 16 -10.91 -5.01 8.81
CA LEU A 16 -10.79 -3.83 9.67
C LEU A 16 -9.82 -2.78 9.11
N GLY A 17 -8.72 -3.22 8.48
CA GLY A 17 -7.78 -2.32 7.81
C GLY A 17 -8.42 -1.60 6.63
N GLU A 18 -9.14 -2.34 5.79
CA GLU A 18 -9.86 -1.75 4.65
C GLU A 18 -10.94 -0.75 5.09
N ALA A 19 -11.70 -1.06 6.14
CA ALA A 19 -12.68 -0.12 6.68
C ALA A 19 -12.02 1.14 7.29
N ALA A 20 -10.83 1.00 7.87
CA ALA A 20 -10.08 2.13 8.42
C ALA A 20 -9.50 3.03 7.32
N LEU A 21 -9.15 2.49 6.15
CA LEU A 21 -8.59 3.26 5.04
C LEU A 21 -9.45 4.46 4.68
N GLN A 22 -10.78 4.31 4.61
CA GLN A 22 -11.68 5.40 4.22
C GLN A 22 -11.71 6.54 5.26
N THR A 23 -11.64 6.19 6.54
CA THR A 23 -11.58 7.19 7.61
C THR A 23 -10.24 7.92 7.60
N LEU A 24 -9.14 7.16 7.46
CA LEU A 24 -7.77 7.68 7.41
C LEU A 24 -7.52 8.59 6.20
N ALA A 25 -8.05 8.20 5.05
CA ALA A 25 -8.06 8.96 3.81
C ALA A 25 -8.69 10.36 3.96
N THR A 26 -9.74 10.43 4.79
CA THR A 26 -10.54 11.64 4.97
C THR A 26 -9.93 12.54 6.05
N LEU A 27 -9.53 11.96 7.18
CA LEU A 27 -9.10 12.72 8.36
C LEU A 27 -7.58 12.92 8.44
N GLY A 28 -6.78 12.01 7.87
CA GLY A 28 -5.32 11.95 8.00
C GLY A 28 -4.85 11.31 9.32
N TYR A 29 -3.55 10.99 9.45
CA TYR A 29 -3.00 10.29 10.62
C TYR A 29 -3.27 11.03 11.94
N ALA A 30 -3.00 12.33 11.97
CA ALA A 30 -3.03 13.13 13.20
C ALA A 30 -4.44 13.23 13.81
N ARG A 31 -5.48 13.26 12.97
CA ARG A 31 -6.89 13.46 13.39
C ARG A 31 -7.70 12.16 13.36
N THR A 32 -7.05 11.01 13.29
CA THR A 32 -7.75 9.72 13.32
C THR A 32 -7.43 8.94 14.59
N SER A 33 -8.49 8.50 15.26
CA SER A 33 -8.48 7.62 16.43
C SER A 33 -9.27 6.34 16.14
N LEU A 34 -9.05 5.29 16.94
CA LEU A 34 -9.86 4.06 16.87
C LEU A 34 -11.34 4.31 17.12
N ARG A 35 -11.68 5.38 17.85
CA ARG A 35 -13.07 5.80 18.08
C ARG A 35 -13.68 6.42 16.83
N GLU A 36 -12.96 7.32 16.15
CA GLU A 36 -13.44 7.91 14.89
C GLU A 36 -13.59 6.84 13.80
N ILE A 37 -12.67 5.87 13.73
CA ILE A 37 -12.79 4.75 12.79
C ILE A 37 -14.03 3.89 13.12
N ALA A 38 -14.28 3.60 14.39
CA ALA A 38 -15.50 2.88 14.79
C ALA A 38 -16.79 3.64 14.43
N GLN A 39 -16.77 4.97 14.49
CA GLN A 39 -17.93 5.80 14.15
C GLN A 39 -18.18 5.88 12.64
N ASN A 40 -17.13 5.70 11.83
CA ASN A 40 -17.18 5.79 10.37
C ASN A 40 -17.12 4.40 9.69
N SER A 41 -17.25 3.32 10.45
CA SER A 41 -17.27 1.95 9.93
C SER A 41 -18.39 1.13 10.57
N GLU A 42 -18.65 -0.05 9.99
CA GLU A 42 -19.58 -1.03 10.56
C GLU A 42 -19.02 -1.74 11.81
N PHE A 43 -17.75 -1.50 12.15
CA PHE A 43 -17.08 -2.18 13.24
C PHE A 43 -17.16 -1.40 14.55
N SER A 44 -17.56 -2.10 15.62
CA SER A 44 -17.57 -1.49 16.95
C SER A 44 -16.16 -1.17 17.45
N HIS A 45 -16.08 -0.17 18.33
CA HIS A 45 -14.82 0.23 18.98
C HIS A 45 -14.15 -0.94 19.73
N GLY A 46 -14.95 -1.82 20.36
CA GLY A 46 -14.44 -3.01 21.05
C GLY A 46 -13.80 -4.03 20.10
N VAL A 47 -14.35 -4.19 18.90
CA VAL A 47 -13.76 -5.07 17.87
C VAL A 47 -12.41 -4.52 17.40
N LEU A 48 -12.32 -3.23 17.11
CA LEU A 48 -11.06 -2.59 16.70
C LEU A 48 -9.98 -2.75 17.78
N HIS A 49 -10.31 -2.51 19.05
CA HIS A 49 -9.39 -2.71 20.18
C HIS A 49 -8.98 -4.17 20.41
N TYR A 50 -9.86 -5.13 20.10
CA TYR A 50 -9.52 -6.55 20.21
C TYR A 50 -8.46 -6.96 19.18
N TYR A 51 -8.53 -6.41 17.97
CA TYR A 51 -7.62 -6.77 16.88
C TYR A 51 -6.36 -5.91 16.80
N PHE A 52 -6.41 -4.66 17.29
CA PHE A 52 -5.30 -3.71 17.21
C PHE A 52 -5.01 -3.09 18.57
N SER A 53 -3.73 -3.11 18.95
CA SER A 53 -3.24 -2.53 20.21
C SER A 53 -3.48 -1.03 20.28
N ASP A 54 -3.35 -0.35 19.14
CA ASP A 54 -3.38 1.10 19.03
C ASP A 54 -3.72 1.53 17.59
N LYS A 55 -3.84 2.85 17.39
CA LYS A 55 -4.11 3.43 16.07
C LYS A 55 -2.98 3.16 15.07
N THR A 56 -1.73 3.12 15.52
CA THR A 56 -0.56 2.93 14.67
C THR A 56 -0.58 1.57 14.00
N ALA A 57 -0.84 0.51 14.77
CA ALA A 57 -0.96 -0.85 14.27
C ALA A 57 -2.07 -0.99 13.22
N LEU A 58 -3.20 -0.30 13.40
CA LEU A 58 -4.29 -0.29 12.43
C LEU A 58 -3.91 0.47 11.15
N ILE A 59 -3.29 1.65 11.30
CA ILE A 59 -2.87 2.47 10.16
C ILE A 59 -1.85 1.73 9.31
N VAL A 60 -0.79 1.20 9.93
CA VAL A 60 0.22 0.37 9.25
C VAL A 60 -0.44 -0.80 8.52
N CYS A 61 -1.37 -1.51 9.16
CA CYS A 61 -2.09 -2.61 8.54
C CYS A 61 -2.87 -2.16 7.30
N SER A 62 -3.55 -1.02 7.40
CA SER A 62 -4.35 -0.43 6.33
C SER A 62 -3.47 -0.02 5.15
N VAL A 63 -2.41 0.76 5.39
CA VAL A 63 -1.53 1.22 4.30
C VAL A 63 -0.75 0.05 3.68
N ARG A 64 -0.32 -0.95 4.47
CA ARG A 64 0.33 -2.16 3.94
C ARG A 64 -0.58 -2.91 2.96
N GLN A 65 -1.88 -3.04 3.26
CA GLN A 65 -2.85 -3.67 2.36
C GLN A 65 -3.01 -2.88 1.07
N TYR A 66 -3.11 -1.55 1.16
CA TYR A 66 -3.17 -0.69 -0.02
C TYR A 66 -1.91 -0.83 -0.89
N THR A 67 -0.72 -0.75 -0.30
CA THR A 67 0.54 -0.92 -1.02
C THR A 67 0.62 -2.29 -1.70
N ALA A 68 0.15 -3.36 -1.06
CA ALA A 68 0.09 -4.69 -1.67
C ALA A 68 -0.87 -4.77 -2.87
N ARG A 69 -2.03 -4.09 -2.80
CA ARG A 69 -2.98 -3.96 -3.92
C ARG A 69 -2.36 -3.21 -5.09
N CYS A 70 -1.65 -2.11 -4.82
CA CYS A 70 -0.90 -1.36 -5.83
C CYS A 70 0.13 -2.26 -6.54
N VAL A 71 0.95 -2.97 -5.77
CA VAL A 71 1.94 -3.91 -6.31
C VAL A 71 1.30 -4.96 -7.23
N THR A 72 0.21 -5.57 -6.78
CA THR A 72 -0.51 -6.59 -7.56
C THR A 72 -1.08 -6.02 -8.87
N ARG A 73 -1.61 -4.79 -8.85
CA ARG A 73 -2.15 -4.12 -10.05
C ARG A 73 -1.08 -3.93 -11.13
N TYR A 74 0.10 -3.45 -10.75
CA TYR A 74 1.20 -3.24 -11.71
C TYR A 74 1.88 -4.54 -12.16
N ASP A 75 1.85 -5.59 -11.34
CA ASP A 75 2.33 -6.91 -11.74
C ASP A 75 1.51 -7.48 -12.90
N GLN A 76 0.20 -7.25 -12.92
CA GLN A 76 -0.67 -7.66 -14.03
C GLN A 76 -0.36 -6.92 -15.33
N VAL A 77 -0.08 -5.62 -15.25
CA VAL A 77 0.37 -4.80 -16.39
C VAL A 77 1.69 -5.34 -16.95
N THR A 78 2.62 -5.67 -16.06
CA THR A 78 3.94 -6.21 -16.43
C THR A 78 3.82 -7.58 -17.11
N ALA A 79 2.96 -8.46 -16.58
CA ALA A 79 2.78 -9.82 -17.07
C ALA A 79 2.04 -9.91 -18.42
N SER A 80 1.10 -8.98 -18.69
CA SER A 80 0.27 -9.00 -19.89
C SER A 80 0.89 -8.28 -21.10
N ALA A 81 1.85 -7.38 -20.88
CA ALA A 81 2.47 -6.63 -21.96
C ALA A 81 3.44 -7.47 -22.82
N THR A 82 3.24 -7.40 -24.14
CA THR A 82 4.07 -8.07 -25.15
C THR A 82 4.99 -7.13 -25.92
N THR A 83 4.81 -5.81 -25.78
CA THR A 83 5.67 -4.79 -26.39
C THR A 83 6.00 -3.69 -25.36
N ALA A 84 7.14 -3.01 -25.55
CA ALA A 84 7.56 -1.93 -24.67
C ALA A 84 6.52 -0.79 -24.62
N GLN A 85 5.91 -0.47 -25.77
CA GLN A 85 4.87 0.55 -25.85
C GLN A 85 3.62 0.13 -25.07
N ALA A 86 3.14 -1.11 -25.24
CA ALA A 86 1.97 -1.60 -24.51
C ALA A 86 2.21 -1.60 -22.99
N LEU A 87 3.44 -1.91 -22.54
CA LEU A 87 3.82 -1.81 -21.13
C LEU A 87 3.78 -0.36 -20.64
N ALA A 88 4.35 0.58 -21.39
CA ALA A 88 4.36 2.00 -21.03
C ALA A 88 2.93 2.56 -20.95
N ASP A 89 2.10 2.27 -21.93
CA ASP A 89 0.70 2.72 -21.98
C ASP A 89 -0.10 2.13 -20.80
N GLY A 90 0.05 0.83 -20.54
CA GLY A 90 -0.61 0.17 -19.42
C GLY A 90 -0.15 0.71 -18.06
N PHE A 91 1.14 1.01 -17.91
CA PHE A 91 1.68 1.61 -16.69
C PHE A 91 1.13 3.02 -16.45
N VAL A 92 1.16 3.87 -17.48
CA VAL A 92 0.65 5.25 -17.40
C VAL A 92 -0.86 5.26 -17.14
N ALA A 93 -1.63 4.36 -17.76
CA ALA A 93 -3.06 4.22 -17.51
C ALA A 93 -3.33 3.82 -16.05
N ALA A 94 -2.68 2.77 -15.55
CA ALA A 94 -2.82 2.31 -14.17
C ALA A 94 -2.42 3.41 -13.16
N LEU A 95 -1.36 4.16 -13.45
CA LEU A 95 -0.95 5.31 -12.64
C LEU A 95 -1.99 6.43 -12.68
N GLY A 96 -2.52 6.76 -13.86
CA GLY A 96 -3.57 7.75 -14.03
C GLY A 96 -4.86 7.40 -13.27
N ASP A 97 -5.22 6.12 -13.23
CA ASP A 97 -6.38 5.64 -12.46
C ASP A 97 -6.12 5.75 -10.95
N THR A 98 -4.94 5.32 -10.47
CA THR A 98 -4.57 5.48 -9.04
C THR A 98 -4.58 6.94 -8.59
N LEU A 99 -4.08 7.85 -9.43
CA LEU A 99 -4.00 9.27 -9.10
C LEU A 99 -5.37 9.95 -9.09
N ARG A 100 -6.33 9.48 -9.90
CA ARG A 100 -7.69 10.03 -9.94
C ARG A 100 -8.57 9.46 -8.84
N ASP A 101 -8.58 8.14 -8.70
CA ASP A 101 -9.58 7.44 -7.89
C ASP A 101 -9.07 7.16 -6.46
N GLU A 102 -7.76 7.06 -6.30
CA GLU A 102 -7.10 6.64 -5.05
C GLU A 102 -6.15 7.73 -4.49
N ALA A 103 -6.29 8.98 -4.92
CA ALA A 103 -5.44 10.11 -4.48
C ALA A 103 -5.31 10.24 -2.95
N HIS A 104 -6.37 9.88 -2.23
CA HIS A 104 -6.42 9.91 -0.78
C HIS A 104 -5.52 8.85 -0.13
N MET A 105 -5.32 7.70 -0.78
CA MET A 105 -4.39 6.67 -0.34
C MET A 105 -2.94 7.09 -0.56
N HIS A 106 -2.64 7.75 -1.68
CA HIS A 106 -1.31 8.35 -1.92
C HIS A 106 -0.96 9.37 -0.82
N ARG A 107 -1.91 10.22 -0.44
CA ARG A 107 -1.72 11.17 0.68
C ARG A 107 -1.41 10.46 1.99
N LEU A 108 -2.12 9.38 2.30
CA LEU A 108 -1.89 8.59 3.52
C LEU A 108 -0.50 7.94 3.54
N TRP A 109 -0.04 7.43 2.38
CA TRP A 109 1.32 6.91 2.26
C TRP A 109 2.39 7.98 2.52
N TYR A 110 2.24 9.17 1.92
CA TYR A 110 3.17 10.29 2.15
C TYR A 110 3.17 10.75 3.60
N ASP A 111 2.01 10.82 4.24
CA ASP A 111 1.90 11.15 5.67
C ASP A 111 2.67 10.12 6.51
N LEU A 112 2.41 8.82 6.30
CA LEU A 112 3.10 7.75 7.04
C LEU A 112 4.62 7.77 6.86
N ARG A 113 5.09 7.99 5.63
CA ARG A 113 6.52 8.13 5.34
C ARG A 113 7.13 9.37 6.00
N SER A 114 6.38 10.48 6.05
CA SER A 114 6.79 11.67 6.80
C SER A 114 6.84 11.40 8.30
N GLN A 115 5.88 10.68 8.88
CA GLN A 115 5.90 10.33 10.30
C GLN A 115 7.10 9.46 10.66
N ALA A 116 7.50 8.52 9.79
CA ALA A 116 8.67 7.66 10.01
C ALA A 116 10.00 8.41 10.14
N LEU A 117 10.09 9.65 9.64
CA LEU A 117 11.25 10.51 9.84
C LEU A 117 11.42 10.93 11.31
N PHE A 118 10.32 10.99 12.06
CA PHE A 118 10.30 11.48 13.44
C PHE A 118 10.04 10.35 14.45
N GLU A 119 9.17 9.41 14.09
CA GLU A 119 8.63 8.38 14.98
C GLU A 119 9.21 7.00 14.64
N GLU A 120 9.96 6.41 15.56
CA GLU A 120 10.63 5.12 15.36
C GLU A 120 9.65 3.98 15.10
N ALA A 121 8.45 4.06 15.68
CA ALA A 121 7.40 3.06 15.56
C ALA A 121 6.97 2.77 14.11
N PHE A 122 7.18 3.69 13.16
CA PHE A 122 6.82 3.49 11.75
C PHE A 122 7.98 3.06 10.87
N ARG A 123 9.23 3.18 11.32
CA ARG A 123 10.41 3.04 10.45
C ARG A 123 10.51 1.67 9.79
N ALA A 124 10.31 0.61 10.58
CA ALA A 124 10.44 -0.76 10.08
C ALA A 124 9.37 -1.08 9.03
N ASP A 125 8.10 -0.74 9.31
CA ASP A 125 6.99 -1.00 8.41
C ASP A 125 7.08 -0.16 7.13
N VAL A 126 7.43 1.13 7.25
CA VAL A 126 7.64 2.02 6.09
C VAL A 126 8.80 1.52 5.23
N ALA A 127 9.92 1.12 5.82
CA ALA A 127 11.06 0.59 5.07
C ALA A 127 10.71 -0.69 4.30
N GLU A 128 9.90 -1.58 4.88
CA GLU A 128 9.41 -2.78 4.20
C GLU A 128 8.51 -2.41 3.01
N MET A 129 7.61 -1.45 3.19
CA MET A 129 6.70 -0.99 2.15
C MET A 129 7.43 -0.25 1.02
N ASP A 130 8.39 0.62 1.36
CA ASP A 130 9.26 1.29 0.38
C ASP A 130 10.03 0.24 -0.45
N LYS A 131 10.60 -0.79 0.18
CA LYS A 131 11.31 -1.86 -0.52
C LYS A 131 10.41 -2.68 -1.44
N SER A 132 9.15 -2.89 -1.05
CA SER A 132 8.14 -3.55 -1.88
C SER A 132 7.81 -2.73 -3.14
N LEU A 133 7.63 -1.41 -2.97
CA LEU A 133 7.39 -0.48 -4.07
C LEU A 133 8.61 -0.35 -4.98
N GLU A 134 9.83 -0.28 -4.43
CA GLU A 134 11.08 -0.31 -5.19
C GLU A 134 11.16 -1.59 -6.05
N SER A 135 10.86 -2.75 -5.45
CA SER A 135 10.87 -4.03 -6.16
C SER A 135 9.82 -4.10 -7.27
N MET A 136 8.65 -3.47 -7.09
CA MET A 136 7.64 -3.33 -8.12
C MET A 136 8.15 -2.47 -9.28
N ILE A 137 8.67 -1.28 -9.01
CA ILE A 137 9.21 -0.38 -10.05
C ILE A 137 10.36 -1.06 -10.81
N TRP A 138 11.26 -1.76 -10.10
CA TRP A 138 12.34 -2.51 -10.71
C TRP A 138 11.84 -3.56 -11.71
N ARG A 139 10.79 -4.33 -11.35
CA ARG A 139 10.19 -5.34 -12.24
C ARG A 139 9.61 -4.71 -13.50
N ILE A 140 8.89 -3.60 -13.37
CA ILE A 140 8.31 -2.86 -14.51
C ILE A 140 9.41 -2.38 -15.45
N LEU A 141 10.45 -1.73 -14.92
CA LEU A 141 11.54 -1.19 -15.71
C LEU A 141 12.41 -2.28 -16.34
N SER A 142 12.64 -3.39 -15.62
CA SER A 142 13.34 -4.57 -16.16
C SER A 142 12.58 -5.16 -17.35
N ARG A 143 11.25 -5.31 -17.21
CA ARG A 143 10.42 -5.81 -18.31
C ARG A 143 10.41 -4.85 -19.51
N TYR A 144 10.38 -3.55 -19.26
CA TYR A 144 10.46 -2.54 -20.33
C TYR A 144 11.81 -2.61 -21.07
N ALA A 145 12.90 -2.75 -20.33
CA ALA A 145 14.24 -2.90 -20.87
C ALA A 145 14.36 -4.15 -21.77
N GLU A 146 13.86 -5.30 -21.30
CA GLU A 146 13.76 -6.53 -22.10
C GLU A 146 12.98 -6.32 -23.40
N LEU A 147 11.77 -5.76 -23.31
CA LEU A 147 10.88 -5.56 -24.46
C LEU A 147 11.39 -4.51 -25.46
N SER A 148 12.26 -3.59 -25.02
CA SER A 148 12.84 -2.54 -25.86
C SER A 148 14.25 -2.87 -26.36
N GLY A 149 14.86 -3.96 -25.88
CA GLY A 149 16.25 -4.32 -26.17
C GLY A 149 17.27 -3.32 -25.60
N LYS A 150 16.90 -2.56 -24.57
CA LYS A 150 17.76 -1.54 -23.93
C LYS A 150 18.25 -2.04 -22.57
N ALA A 151 19.40 -1.55 -22.12
CA ALA A 151 19.90 -1.82 -20.77
C ALA A 151 19.38 -0.76 -19.78
N LEU A 152 19.11 -1.19 -18.54
CA LEU A 152 18.88 -0.26 -17.43
C LEU A 152 20.20 0.38 -17.02
N LEU A 153 20.25 1.71 -17.00
CA LEU A 153 21.44 2.48 -16.64
C LEU A 153 21.45 2.92 -15.16
N LEU A 154 20.33 2.76 -14.47
CA LEU A 154 20.15 3.18 -13.07
C LEU A 154 19.94 1.96 -12.16
N PRO A 155 20.49 1.96 -10.93
CA PRO A 155 20.21 0.93 -9.95
C PRO A 155 18.79 1.08 -9.38
N ALA A 156 18.23 -0.02 -8.83
CA ALA A 156 16.87 -0.06 -8.28
C ALA A 156 16.59 1.06 -7.25
N SER A 157 17.56 1.35 -6.39
CA SER A 157 17.47 2.37 -5.35
C SER A 157 17.33 3.80 -5.87
N CYS A 158 17.67 4.06 -7.14
CA CYS A 158 17.47 5.36 -7.78
C CYS A 158 16.12 5.49 -8.48
N LEU A 159 15.37 4.38 -8.62
CA LEU A 159 14.12 4.33 -9.38
C LEU A 159 12.89 4.59 -8.51
N TYR A 160 13.03 4.47 -7.20
CA TYR A 160 12.00 4.75 -6.22
C TYR A 160 12.64 5.47 -5.03
N ALA A 161 12.59 6.81 -5.08
CA ALA A 161 13.15 7.71 -4.08
C ALA A 161 12.06 8.57 -3.45
#